data_AF-A0A0C3N7C3-F1
#
_entry.id   AF-A0A0C3N7C3-F1
#
_cell.length_a   1.000
_cell.length_b   1.000
_cell.length_c   1.000
_cell.angle_alpha   90.00
_cell.angle_beta   90.00
_cell.angle_gamma   90.00
#
_symmetry.space_group_name_H-M   'P 1'
#
loop_
_entity.id
_entity.type
_entity.pdbx_description
1 polymer ?
#
loop_
_entity_poly.entity_id
_entity_poly.type
_entity_poly.pdbx_seq_one_letter_code
_entity_poly.pdbx_strand_id
1 'polypeptide(L)'
;AFFAFAVIKGFVCLVQITTPRSMDSTSVLLDVSIFRHEFVSMWRYSHTVRLYPSEIGALLALNTQSVRYEEDSGTIFLAKDLMCHLKGFMDASTKSKASR
;
A
#
# COMPACT_ATOMS: atom_id res chain seq x y z
N ALA A 1 9.74 5.31 6.87
CA ALA A 1 8.56 4.98 6.06
C ALA A 1 8.76 3.58 5.47
N PHE A 2 7.68 2.84 5.19
CA PHE A 2 7.75 1.53 4.53
C PHE A 2 6.67 1.41 3.45
N PHE A 3 6.92 0.55 2.46
CA PHE A 3 5.95 0.25 1.41
C PHE A 3 5.11 -0.98 1.77
N ALA A 4 3.83 -0.95 1.42
CA ALA A 4 2.91 -2.04 1.65
C ALA A 4 1.82 -2.10 0.57
N PHE A 5 1.28 -3.28 0.30
CA PHE A 5 -0.06 -3.37 -0.28
C PHE A 5 -1.10 -3.16 0.82
N ALA A 6 -2.11 -2.34 0.55
CA ALA A 6 -3.18 -2.06 1.49
C ALA A 6 -4.55 -2.11 0.81
N VAL A 7 -5.57 -2.46 1.57
CA VAL A 7 -6.97 -2.24 1.17
C VAL A 7 -7.48 -0.96 1.82
N ILE A 8 -7.67 0.09 1.02
CA ILE A 8 -8.21 1.38 1.50
C ILE A 8 -9.57 1.59 0.84
N LYS A 9 -10.62 1.76 1.65
CA LYS A 9 -12.02 1.88 1.18
C LYS A 9 -12.42 0.78 0.18
N GLY A 10 -11.85 -0.42 0.34
CA GLY A 10 -12.12 -1.57 -0.51
C GLY A 10 -11.32 -1.65 -1.82
N PHE A 11 -10.40 -0.72 -2.08
CA PHE A 11 -9.49 -0.77 -3.23
C PHE A 11 -8.10 -1.21 -2.80
N VAL A 12 -7.46 -2.08 -3.60
CA VAL A 12 -6.07 -2.47 -3.39
C VAL A 12 -5.17 -1.38 -3.93
N CYS A 13 -4.32 -0.83 -3.06
CA CYS A 13 -3.36 0.21 -3.38
C CYS A 13 -1.96 -0.22 -2.94
N LEU A 14 -0.95 0.31 -3.61
CA LEU A 14 0.40 0.35 -3.04
C LEU A 14 0.49 1.63 -2.22
N VAL A 15 1.00 1.52 -1.00
CA VAL A 15 1.10 2.66 -0.09
C VAL A 15 2.50 2.81 0.47
N GLN A 16 2.87 4.05 0.76
CA GLN A 16 4.01 4.38 1.60
C GLN A 16 3.48 4.98 2.90
N ILE A 17 3.77 4.34 4.03
CA ILE A 17 3.31 4.79 5.34
C ILE A 17 4.49 5.43 6.08
N THR A 18 4.32 6.69 6.47
CA THR A 18 5.29 7.40 7.32
C THR A 18 4.79 7.38 8.75
N THR A 19 5.31 6.46 9.57
CA THR A 19 4.97 6.39 10.99
C THR A 19 5.68 7.53 11.75
N PRO A 20 4.96 8.34 12.54
CA PRO A 20 5.60 9.29 13.44
C PRO A 20 6.43 8.55 14.50
N ARG A 21 7.55 9.15 14.91
CA ARG A 21 8.57 8.54 15.78
C ARG A 21 8.13 8.29 17.23
N SER A 22 6.94 8.72 17.66
CA SER A 22 6.51 8.62 19.06
C SER A 22 4.99 8.61 19.24
N MET A 23 4.54 7.78 20.18
CA MET A 23 3.26 7.71 20.90
C MET A 23 2.01 7.09 20.22
N ASP A 24 1.45 6.14 20.97
CA ASP A 24 0.12 5.50 20.92
C ASP A 24 -0.54 5.39 19.54
N SER A 25 -0.23 4.27 18.89
CA SER A 25 -0.44 4.00 17.47
C SER A 25 -1.89 3.92 17.01
N THR A 26 -2.89 3.89 17.89
CA THR A 26 -4.31 3.70 17.53
C THR A 26 -5.07 4.99 17.27
N SER A 27 -4.63 6.12 17.83
CA SER A 27 -5.36 7.40 17.75
C SER A 27 -4.65 8.42 16.86
N VAL A 28 -3.47 8.10 16.35
CA VAL A 28 -2.68 9.02 15.53
C VAL A 28 -2.95 8.77 14.05
N LEU A 29 -3.30 9.84 13.35
CA LEU A 29 -3.41 9.84 11.90
C LEU A 29 -2.05 9.59 11.27
N LEU A 30 -1.99 8.62 10.36
CA LEU A 30 -0.82 8.29 9.57
C LEU A 30 -0.87 9.04 8.24
N ASP A 31 0.24 9.66 7.84
CA ASP A 31 0.40 10.13 6.46
C ASP A 31 0.69 8.92 5.56
N VAL A 32 -0.25 8.68 4.65
CA VAL A 32 -0.24 7.54 3.73
C VAL A 32 -0.22 8.08 2.30
N SER A 33 0.91 7.91 1.62
CA SER A 33 0.99 8.18 0.18
C SER A 33 0.42 6.99 -0.58
N ILE A 34 -0.55 7.25 -1.46
CA ILE A 34 -1.26 6.25 -2.26
C ILE A 34 -0.70 6.26 -3.68
N PHE A 35 -0.32 5.07 -4.14
CA PHE A 35 0.10 4.79 -5.50
C PHE A 35 -0.95 3.90 -6.17
N ARG A 36 -1.31 4.23 -7.41
CA ARG A 36 -2.24 3.46 -8.23
C ARG A 36 -1.49 2.59 -9.21
N HIS A 37 -1.98 1.38 -9.42
CA HIS A 37 -1.46 0.50 -10.45
C HIS A 37 -1.83 1.08 -11.82
N GLU A 38 -0.86 1.21 -12.71
CA GLU A 38 -1.13 1.60 -14.09
C GLU A 38 -0.94 0.41 -15.03
N PHE A 39 0.27 -0.14 -15.11
CA PHE A 39 0.57 -1.27 -15.98
C PHE A 39 1.77 -2.09 -15.49
N VAL A 40 1.74 -3.39 -15.78
CA VAL A 40 2.80 -4.35 -15.44
C VAL A 40 3.20 -4.22 -13.97
N SER A 41 4.41 -3.77 -13.67
CA SER A 41 4.92 -3.58 -12.31
C SER A 41 4.96 -2.12 -11.87
N MET A 42 4.42 -1.21 -12.69
CA MET A 42 4.49 0.22 -12.49
C MET A 42 3.28 0.74 -11.71
N TRP A 43 3.59 1.50 -10.66
CA TRP A 43 2.63 2.18 -9.81
C TRP A 43 2.97 3.66 -9.77
N ARG A 44 1.98 4.52 -9.99
CA ARG A 44 2.19 5.97 -9.99
C ARG A 44 1.56 6.61 -8.77
N TYR A 45 2.29 7.53 -8.16
CA TYR A 45 1.82 8.36 -7.07
C TYR A 45 0.52 9.04 -7.49
N SER A 46 -0.46 9.00 -6.59
CA SER A 46 -1.73 9.67 -6.78
C SER A 46 -1.86 10.87 -5.86
N HIS A 47 -1.77 10.64 -4.55
CA HIS A 47 -1.99 11.65 -3.51
C HIS A 47 -1.55 11.10 -2.16
N THR A 48 -1.40 11.99 -1.18
CA THR A 48 -1.22 11.64 0.23
C THR A 48 -2.50 11.93 1.00
N VAL A 49 -2.87 11.02 1.89
CA VAL A 49 -4.04 11.14 2.75
C VAL A 49 -3.65 10.82 4.19
N ARG A 50 -4.34 11.46 5.15
CA ARG A 50 -4.24 11.12 6.57
C ARG A 50 -5.31 10.12 6.94
N LEU A 51 -4.90 8.96 7.44
CA LEU A 51 -5.81 7.86 7.81
C LEU A 51 -5.53 7.38 9.23
N TYR A 52 -6.58 7.00 9.94
CA TYR A 52 -6.43 6.17 11.13
C TYR A 52 -6.00 4.76 10.74
N PRO A 53 -5.24 4.04 11.59
CA PRO A 53 -4.89 2.64 11.33
C PRO A 53 -6.12 1.75 11.09
N SER A 54 -7.27 2.06 11.71
CA SER A 54 -8.54 1.34 11.53
C SER A 54 -9.17 1.53 10.15
N GLU A 55 -8.79 2.57 9.42
CA GLU A 55 -9.23 2.82 8.03
C GLU A 55 -8.37 2.06 7.01
N ILE A 56 -7.20 1.56 7.44
CA ILE A 56 -6.33 0.69 6.65
C ILE A 56 -6.79 -0.74 6.88
N GLY A 57 -7.33 -1.37 5.85
CA GLY A 57 -7.82 -2.76 5.93
C GLY A 57 -6.68 -3.77 6.00
N ALA A 58 -6.74 -4.79 5.14
CA ALA A 58 -5.63 -5.73 5.02
C ALA A 58 -4.35 -4.97 4.61
N LEU A 59 -3.22 -5.33 5.21
CA LEU A 59 -1.91 -4.72 4.98
C LEU A 59 -0.86 -5.81 4.80
N LEU A 60 -0.07 -5.73 3.73
CA LEU A 60 1.06 -6.60 3.47
C LEU A 60 2.31 -5.75 3.23
N ALA A 61 3.20 -5.70 4.21
CA ALA A 61 4.46 -4.98 4.10
C ALA A 61 5.36 -5.60 3.03
N LEU A 62 6.04 -4.74 2.26
CA LEU A 62 6.93 -5.17 1.18
C LEU A 62 8.39 -5.10 1.63
N ASN A 63 9.20 -6.02 1.11
CA ASN A 63 10.64 -5.92 1.21
C ASN A 63 11.12 -4.75 0.34
N THR A 64 11.80 -3.78 0.97
CA THR A 64 12.32 -2.58 0.31
C THR A 64 13.32 -2.88 -0.80
N GLN A 65 14.06 -4.01 -0.73
CA GLN A 65 15.01 -4.40 -1.77
C GLN A 65 14.33 -4.79 -3.10
N SER A 66 13.05 -5.17 -3.05
CA SER A 66 12.24 -5.55 -4.22
C SER A 66 11.40 -4.38 -4.77
N VAL A 67 11.60 -3.17 -4.24
CA VAL A 67 10.90 -1.95 -4.63
C VAL A 67 11.90 -0.93 -5.14
N ARG A 68 11.73 -0.49 -6.40
CA ARG A 68 12.45 0.68 -6.94
C ARG A 68 11.50 1.86 -6.93
N TYR A 69 11.83 2.88 -6.13
CA TYR A 69 11.08 4.14 -6.11
C TYR A 69 11.88 5.25 -6.80
N GLU A 70 11.29 5.81 -7.85
CA GLU A 70 11.79 7.02 -8.52
C GLU A 70 10.98 8.22 -7.99
N GLU A 71 11.54 8.89 -6.97
CA GLU A 71 10.87 9.98 -6.26
C GLU A 71 10.51 11.16 -7.17
N ASP A 72 11.43 11.55 -8.07
CA ASP A 72 11.24 12.67 -8.99
C ASP A 72 10.01 12.50 -9.90
N SER A 73 9.74 11.26 -10.31
CA SER A 73 8.61 10.92 -11.20
C SER A 73 7.39 10.42 -10.42
N GLY A 74 7.50 10.25 -9.10
CA GLY A 74 6.49 9.61 -8.27
C GLY A 74 6.14 8.19 -8.72
N THR A 75 7.09 7.47 -9.34
CA THR A 75 6.83 6.15 -9.95
C THR A 75 7.53 5.05 -9.18
N ILE A 76 6.82 3.97 -8.88
CA ILE A 76 7.34 2.77 -8.24
C ILE A 76 7.30 1.60 -9.21
N PHE A 77 8.40 0.86 -9.29
CA PHE A 77 8.49 -0.41 -9.97
C PHE A 77 8.67 -1.54 -8.97
N LEU A 78 7.81 -2.55 -9.06
CA LEU A 78 7.88 -3.74 -8.22
C LEU A 78 8.59 -4.88 -8.94
N ALA A 79 9.38 -5.65 -8.20
CA ALA A 79 9.93 -6.89 -8.72
C ALA A 79 8.83 -7.96 -8.95
N LYS A 80 9.15 -8.96 -9.77
CA LYS A 80 8.18 -9.97 -10.22
C LYS A 80 7.56 -10.77 -9.07
N ASP A 81 8.34 -11.08 -8.05
CA ASP A 81 7.90 -11.76 -6.82
C ASP A 81 6.81 -10.96 -6.10
N LEU A 82 6.96 -9.64 -5.98
CA LEU A 82 5.94 -8.78 -5.38
C LEU A 82 4.67 -8.71 -6.23
N MET A 83 4.77 -8.83 -7.55
CA MET A 83 3.59 -8.93 -8.42
C MET A 83 2.84 -10.25 -8.21
N CYS A 84 3.53 -11.35 -7.91
CA CYS A 84 2.89 -12.61 -7.51
C CYS A 84 2.18 -12.46 -6.15
N HIS A 85 2.81 -11.77 -5.18
CA HIS A 85 2.18 -11.48 -3.90
C HIS A 85 0.94 -10.58 -4.04
N LEU A 86 1.00 -9.57 -4.92
CA LEU A 86 -0.15 -8.71 -5.24
C LEU A 86 -1.34 -9.53 -5.72
N LYS A 87 -1.10 -10.47 -6.66
CA LYS A 87 -2.17 -11.32 -7.19
C LYS A 87 -2.86 -12.10 -6.06
N GLY A 88 -2.08 -12.78 -5.21
CA GLY A 88 -2.63 -13.52 -4.07
C GLY A 88 -3.36 -12.62 -3.07
N PHE A 89 -2.85 -11.41 -2.84
CA PHE A 89 -3.47 -10.41 -1.97
C PHE A 89 -4.83 -9.92 -2.52
N MET A 90 -4.89 -9.64 -3.83
CA MET A 90 -6.15 -9.26 -4.50
C MET A 90 -7.18 -10.39 -4.43
N ASP A 91 -6.77 -11.63 -4.72
CA ASP A 91 -7.62 -12.82 -4.66
C ASP A 91 -8.19 -13.04 -3.23
N ALA A 92 -7.40 -12.78 -2.19
CA ALA A 92 -7.87 -12.86 -0.79
C ALA A 92 -8.80 -11.71 -0.39
N SER A 93 -8.55 -10.49 -0.92
CA SER A 93 -9.34 -9.30 -0.62
C SER A 93 -10.76 -9.37 -1.19
N THR A 94 -10.94 -10.00 -2.35
CA THR A 94 -12.25 -10.18 -3.00
C THR A 94 -13.06 -11.26 -2.31
N LYS A 95 -12.43 -12.36 -1.88
CA LYS A 95 -13.11 -13.44 -1.12
C LYS A 95 -13.68 -12.94 0.20
N SER A 96 -12.98 -12.03 0.88
CA SER A 96 -13.44 -11.43 2.13
C SER A 96 -14.68 -10.53 1.96
N LYS A 97 -14.94 -10.00 0.76
CA LYS A 97 -16.17 -9.24 0.45
C LYS A 97 -17.36 -10.13 0.10
N ALA A 98 -17.12 -11.34 -0.42
CA ALA A 98 -18.19 -12.26 -0.85
C ALA A 98 -18.82 -13.07 0.29
N SER A 99 -18.23 -13.05 1.49
CA SER A 99 -18.69 -13.79 2.67
C SER A 99 -19.43 -12.92 3.70
N ARG A 100 -19.79 -11.68 3.35
CA ARG A 100 -20.60 -10.77 4.17
C ARG A 100 -21.96 -10.53 3.54
#